data_AF-A0A524DVF0-F1
#
_entry.id   AF-A0A524DVF0-F1
#
_cell.length_a   1.000
_cell.length_b   1.000
_cell.length_c   1.000
_cell.angle_alpha   90.00
_cell.angle_beta   90.00
_cell.angle_gamma   90.00
#
_symmetry.space_group_name_H-M   'P 1'
#
loop_
_entity.id
_entity.type
_entity.pdbx_description
1 polymer ?
#
loop_
_entity_poly.entity_id
_entity_poly.type
_entity_poly.pdbx_seq_one_letter_code
_entity_poly.pdbx_strand_id
1 'polypeptide(L)'
;MSLKESKITIKFIYPNNKSIEYQLSEGEAMELEILTITKPPKRLLKTISRVVETILQKESNGEVNLELILGTSRSGDIYNALKYLEAKELIERNKDLKVLKIRSQNGLKKLREQIKSII
;
A
#
# COMPACT_ATOMS: atom_id res chain seq x y z
N MET A 1 16.36 -9.21 29.33
CA MET A 1 14.91 -9.50 29.24
C MET A 1 14.41 -8.94 27.92
N SER A 2 13.88 -9.78 27.02
CA SER A 2 13.31 -9.32 25.74
C SER A 2 11.89 -8.79 26.01
N LEU A 3 11.65 -7.52 25.70
CA LEU A 3 10.32 -6.91 25.75
C LEU A 3 9.45 -7.64 24.72
N LYS A 4 8.50 -8.47 25.19
CA LYS A 4 7.46 -9.01 24.32
C LYS A 4 6.58 -7.84 23.90
N GLU A 5 6.73 -7.38 22.66
CA GLU A 5 5.79 -6.42 22.08
C GLU A 5 4.39 -7.03 22.07
N SER A 6 3.44 -6.32 22.69
CA SER A 6 2.02 -6.65 22.66
C SER A 6 1.51 -6.56 21.22
N LYS A 7 0.86 -7.62 20.73
CA LYS A 7 0.26 -7.66 19.39
C LYS A 7 -1.24 -7.39 19.48
N ILE A 8 -1.75 -6.52 18.62
CA ILE A 8 -3.16 -6.20 18.46
C ILE A 8 -3.70 -6.97 17.25
N THR A 9 -4.89 -7.52 17.37
CA THR A 9 -5.57 -8.17 16.24
C THR A 9 -6.59 -7.22 15.63
N ILE A 10 -6.39 -6.84 14.36
CA ILE A 10 -7.35 -6.03 13.60
C ILE A 10 -8.07 -6.93 12.60
N LYS A 11 -9.40 -6.86 12.59
CA LYS A 11 -10.27 -7.59 11.67
C LYS A 11 -10.89 -6.65 10.64
N PHE A 12 -10.52 -6.82 9.38
CA PHE A 12 -11.14 -6.12 8.25
C PHE A 12 -12.35 -6.92 7.79
N ILE A 13 -13.52 -6.27 7.72
CA ILE A 13 -14.75 -6.86 7.18
C ILE A 13 -15.05 -6.16 5.85
N TYR A 14 -15.07 -6.92 4.77
CA TYR A 14 -15.34 -6.43 3.43
C TYR A 14 -16.84 -6.50 3.12
N PRO A 15 -17.36 -5.68 2.19
CA PRO A 15 -18.79 -5.66 1.83
C PRO A 15 -19.34 -6.98 1.28
N ASN A 16 -18.47 -7.89 0.84
CA ASN A 16 -18.81 -9.25 0.40
C ASN A 16 -18.82 -10.26 1.56
N ASN A 17 -18.88 -9.79 2.81
CA ASN A 17 -18.79 -10.56 4.05
C ASN A 17 -17.51 -11.40 4.23
N LYS A 18 -16.47 -11.16 3.43
CA LYS A 18 -15.14 -11.70 3.73
C LYS A 18 -14.54 -10.94 4.91
N SER A 19 -13.88 -11.65 5.81
CA SER A 19 -13.08 -11.01 6.86
C SER A 19 -11.64 -11.49 6.84
N ILE A 20 -10.70 -10.58 7.03
CA ILE A 20 -9.27 -10.89 7.14
C ILE A 20 -8.75 -10.32 8.45
N GLU A 21 -8.05 -11.15 9.23
CA GLU A 21 -7.47 -10.79 10.52
C GLU A 21 -5.96 -10.61 10.38
N TYR A 22 -5.44 -9.53 10.96
CA TYR A 22 -4.02 -9.23 11.01
C TYR A 22 -3.58 -9.10 12.47
N GLN A 23 -2.49 -9.76 12.83
CA GLN A 23 -1.78 -9.50 14.08
C GLN A 23 -0.68 -8.48 13.81
N LEU A 24 -0.81 -7.31 14.43
CA LEU A 24 0.04 -6.15 14.20
C LEU A 24 0.68 -5.74 15.52
N SER A 25 1.84 -5.09 15.46
CA SER A 25 2.32 -4.35 16.62
C SER A 25 1.38 -3.17 16.91
N GLU A 26 1.45 -2.63 18.12
CA GLU A 26 0.65 -1.48 18.55
C GLU A 26 0.86 -0.24 17.65
N GLY A 27 2.11 -0.01 17.20
CA GLY A 27 2.42 1.07 16.24
C GLY A 27 1.83 0.84 14.85
N GLU A 28 1.88 -0.39 14.34
CA GLU A 28 1.29 -0.73 13.04
C GLU A 28 -0.24 -0.63 13.06
N ALA A 29 -0.87 -1.01 14.17
CA ALA A 29 -2.31 -0.89 14.38
C ALA A 29 -2.75 0.58 14.38
N MET A 30 -2.00 1.45 15.06
CA MET A 30 -2.26 2.89 15.13
C MET A 30 -2.10 3.56 13.76
N GLU A 31 -1.09 3.18 12.97
CA GLU A 31 -0.92 3.67 11.59
C GLU A 31 -2.10 3.26 10.69
N LEU A 32 -2.60 2.03 10.81
CA LEU A 32 -3.75 1.54 10.05
C LEU A 32 -5.05 2.22 10.46
N GLU A 33 -5.26 2.43 11.76
CA GLU A 33 -6.43 3.14 12.29
C GLU A 33 -6.49 4.59 11.76
N ILE A 34 -5.35 5.30 11.79
CA ILE A 34 -5.23 6.66 11.23
C ILE A 34 -5.58 6.66 9.73
N LEU A 35 -5.11 5.67 8.96
CA LEU A 35 -5.41 5.56 7.53
C LEU A 35 -6.88 5.23 7.22
N THR A 36 -7.56 4.54 8.13
CA THR A 36 -8.99 4.19 7.97
C THR A 36 -9.95 5.29 8.39
N ILE A 37 -9.57 6.12 9.37
CA ILE A 37 -10.45 7.15 9.96
C ILE A 37 -10.22 8.53 9.33
N THR A 38 -8.99 8.86 8.93
CA THR A 38 -8.67 10.17 8.38
C THR A 38 -8.45 10.09 6.87
N LYS A 39 -8.90 11.12 6.12
CA LYS A 39 -8.45 11.31 4.73
C LYS A 39 -6.92 11.19 4.75
N PRO A 40 -6.31 10.29 3.98
CA PRO A 40 -4.87 10.08 4.03
C PRO A 40 -4.16 11.43 3.92
N PRO A 41 -3.19 11.73 4.79
CA PRO A 41 -2.57 13.05 4.83
C PRO A 41 -2.06 13.40 3.43
N LYS A 42 -2.18 14.66 3.00
CA LYS A 42 -1.78 15.12 1.65
C LYS A 42 -0.39 14.62 1.26
N ARG A 43 0.52 14.50 2.23
CA ARG A 43 1.85 13.90 2.08
C ARG A 43 1.81 12.44 1.59
N LEU A 44 1.01 11.57 2.21
CA LEU A 44 0.87 10.18 1.80
C LEU A 44 0.18 10.05 0.43
N LEU A 45 -0.85 10.87 0.16
CA LEU A 45 -1.50 10.91 -1.15
C LEU A 45 -0.51 11.27 -2.27
N LYS A 46 0.38 12.24 -2.03
CA LYS A 46 1.48 12.56 -2.97
C LYS A 46 2.39 11.35 -3.18
N THR A 47 2.75 10.64 -2.11
CA THR A 47 3.56 9.40 -2.22
C THR A 47 2.83 8.33 -3.02
N ILE A 48 1.55 8.06 -2.75
CA ILE A 48 0.74 7.11 -3.51
C ILE A 48 0.72 7.50 -4.99
N SER A 49 0.43 8.76 -5.31
CA SER A 49 0.44 9.24 -6.70
C SER A 49 1.78 8.99 -7.40
N ARG A 50 2.89 9.30 -6.72
CA ARG A 50 4.24 9.08 -7.26
C ARG A 50 4.54 7.60 -7.47
N VAL A 51 4.16 6.75 -6.52
CA VAL A 51 4.35 5.29 -6.61
C VAL A 51 3.53 4.72 -7.76
N VAL A 52 2.26 5.11 -7.89
CA VAL A 52 1.39 4.71 -9.02
C VAL A 52 2.00 5.12 -10.35
N GLU A 53 2.50 6.35 -10.46
CA GLU A 53 3.18 6.81 -11.67
C GLU A 53 4.45 6.01 -11.98
N THR A 54 5.26 5.74 -10.97
CA THR A 54 6.48 4.93 -11.12
C THR A 54 6.14 3.52 -11.58
N ILE A 55 5.12 2.89 -10.99
CA ILE A 55 4.63 1.57 -11.40
C ILE A 55 4.20 1.60 -12.87
N LEU A 56 3.38 2.56 -13.26
CA LEU A 56 2.89 2.67 -14.65
C LEU A 56 4.00 2.97 -15.67
N GLN A 57 5.06 3.67 -15.27
CA GLN A 57 6.19 4.01 -16.15
C GLN A 57 7.23 2.89 -16.26
N LYS A 58 7.44 2.12 -15.18
CA LYS A 58 8.46 1.08 -15.08
C LYS A 58 7.92 -0.33 -15.30
N GLU A 59 6.63 -0.45 -15.58
CA GLU A 59 6.00 -1.71 -15.94
C GLU A 59 6.63 -2.32 -17.19
N SER A 60 6.92 -3.60 -17.10
CA SER A 60 7.25 -4.47 -18.22
C SER A 60 6.50 -5.79 -18.05
N ASN A 61 5.73 -6.20 -19.05
CA ASN A 61 4.93 -7.43 -19.04
C ASN A 61 3.96 -7.55 -17.84
N GLY A 62 3.38 -6.44 -17.40
CA GLY A 62 2.47 -6.42 -16.24
C GLY A 62 3.18 -6.56 -14.89
N GLU A 63 4.50 -6.44 -14.85
CA GLU A 63 5.32 -6.58 -13.64
C GLU A 63 6.27 -5.39 -13.47
N VAL A 64 6.65 -5.11 -12.22
CA VAL A 64 7.60 -4.06 -11.83
C VAL A 64 8.52 -4.60 -10.74
N ASN A 65 9.83 -4.42 -10.89
CA ASN A 65 10.78 -4.74 -9.82
C ASN A 65 10.60 -3.77 -8.64
N LEU A 66 10.47 -4.30 -7.42
CA LEU A 66 10.26 -3.51 -6.20
C LEU A 66 11.37 -2.48 -5.97
N GLU A 67 12.61 -2.80 -6.33
CA GLU A 67 13.77 -1.92 -6.15
C GLU A 67 13.63 -0.64 -6.99
N LEU A 68 12.93 -0.69 -8.14
CA LEU A 68 12.66 0.49 -8.96
C LEU A 68 11.65 1.44 -8.30
N ILE A 69 10.81 0.93 -7.39
CA ILE A 69 9.80 1.72 -6.67
C ILE A 69 10.38 2.27 -5.37
N LEU A 70 11.15 1.44 -4.65
CA LEU A 70 11.81 1.82 -3.40
C LEU A 70 12.99 2.77 -3.64
N GLY A 71 13.67 2.67 -4.79
CA GLY A 71 14.90 3.40 -5.05
C GLY A 71 15.96 3.12 -3.97
N THR A 72 16.68 4.16 -3.54
CA THR A 72 17.67 4.05 -2.45
C THR A 72 17.06 4.18 -1.04
N SER A 73 15.75 4.46 -0.93
CA SER A 73 15.13 4.84 0.35
C SER A 73 13.99 3.88 0.72
N ARG A 74 14.22 3.06 1.75
CA ARG A 74 13.18 2.20 2.35
C ARG A 74 12.28 3.03 3.26
N SER A 75 11.55 4.01 2.72
CA SER A 75 10.67 4.86 3.53
C SER A 75 9.36 4.14 3.88
N GLY A 76 8.93 4.27 5.14
CA GLY A 76 7.63 3.74 5.60
C GLY A 76 6.46 4.26 4.76
N ASP A 77 6.53 5.50 4.27
CA ASP A 77 5.53 6.11 3.38
C ASP A 77 5.36 5.32 2.07
N ILE A 78 6.43 4.81 1.47
CA ILE A 78 6.34 4.00 0.24
C ILE A 78 5.73 2.62 0.56
N TYR A 79 6.10 2.01 1.68
CA TYR A 79 5.48 0.76 2.12
C TYR A 79 3.99 0.90 2.39
N ASN A 80 3.57 2.00 3.02
CA ASN A 80 2.18 2.31 3.27
C ASN A 80 1.42 2.60 1.97
N ALA A 81 2.05 3.28 1.00
CA ALA A 81 1.48 3.43 -0.34
C ALA A 81 1.31 2.07 -1.05
N LEU A 82 2.28 1.17 -0.99
CA LEU A 82 2.19 -0.17 -1.58
C LEU A 82 1.10 -1.02 -0.91
N LYS A 83 1.03 -1.03 0.44
CA LYS A 83 -0.04 -1.71 1.19
C LYS A 83 -1.43 -1.17 0.78
N TYR A 84 -1.56 0.15 0.60
CA TYR A 84 -2.81 0.75 0.13
C TYR A 84 -3.23 0.23 -1.25
N LEU A 85 -2.29 0.14 -2.19
CA LEU A 85 -2.57 -0.36 -3.54
C LEU A 85 -2.91 -1.86 -3.57
N GLU A 86 -2.28 -2.67 -2.70
CA GLU A 86 -2.64 -4.08 -2.50
C GLU A 86 -4.04 -4.24 -1.91
N ALA A 87 -4.39 -3.44 -0.90
CA ALA A 87 -5.73 -3.44 -0.30
C ALA A 87 -6.84 -3.05 -1.28
N LYS A 88 -6.49 -2.31 -2.35
CA LYS A 88 -7.37 -1.95 -3.47
C LYS A 88 -7.35 -2.98 -4.61
N GLU A 89 -6.64 -4.09 -4.45
CA GLU A 89 -6.48 -5.16 -5.44
C GLU A 89 -5.92 -4.67 -6.79
N LEU A 90 -5.17 -3.56 -6.77
CA LEU A 90 -4.58 -2.97 -7.99
C LEU A 90 -3.24 -3.60 -8.34
N ILE A 91 -2.54 -4.09 -7.32
CA ILE A 91 -1.23 -4.72 -7.40
C ILE A 91 -1.18 -5.93 -6.47
N GLU A 92 -0.16 -6.75 -6.65
CA GLU A 92 0.21 -7.81 -5.73
C GLU A 92 1.74 -7.87 -5.65
N ARG A 93 2.30 -7.95 -4.44
CA ARG A 93 3.75 -8.09 -4.27
C ARG A 93 4.14 -9.52 -3.98
N ASN A 94 5.11 -10.02 -4.73
CA ASN A 94 5.88 -11.19 -4.36
C ASN A 94 7.12 -10.74 -3.57
N LYS A 95 7.10 -10.97 -2.26
CA LYS A 95 8.17 -10.54 -1.33
C LYS A 95 9.47 -11.29 -1.57
N ASP A 96 9.41 -12.54 -2.01
CA ASP A 96 10.57 -13.40 -2.21
C ASP A 96 11.32 -13.02 -3.48
N LEU A 97 10.58 -12.71 -4.55
CA LEU A 97 11.15 -12.35 -5.84
C LEU A 97 11.45 -10.86 -5.99
N LYS A 98 11.03 -10.02 -5.03
CA LYS A 98 11.06 -8.55 -5.12
C LYS A 98 10.39 -8.05 -6.41
N VAL A 99 9.28 -8.68 -6.79
CA VAL A 99 8.48 -8.30 -7.96
C VAL A 99 7.09 -7.88 -7.51
N LEU A 100 6.57 -6.83 -8.14
CA LEU A 100 5.20 -6.36 -8.02
C LEU A 100 4.47 -6.67 -9.32
N LYS A 101 3.38 -7.43 -9.23
CA LYS A 101 2.49 -7.74 -10.34
C LYS A 101 1.34 -6.74 -10.38
N ILE A 102 1.08 -6.16 -11.55
CA ILE A 102 -0.06 -5.27 -11.76
C ILE A 102 -1.31 -6.12 -11.99
N ARG A 103 -2.30 -5.98 -11.11
CA ARG A 103 -3.60 -6.65 -11.23
C ARG A 103 -4.61 -5.83 -12.03
N SER A 104 -4.53 -4.49 -11.94
CA SER A 104 -5.42 -3.59 -12.69
C SER A 104 -4.76 -2.28 -13.09
N GLN A 105 -4.26 -2.22 -14.33
CA GLN A 105 -3.63 -1.01 -14.86
C GLN A 105 -4.63 0.15 -15.02
N ASN A 106 -5.87 -0.15 -15.41
CA ASN A 106 -6.95 0.85 -15.49
C ASN A 106 -7.36 1.36 -14.10
N GLY A 107 -7.36 0.50 -13.08
CA GLY A 107 -7.63 0.89 -11.70
C GLY A 107 -6.54 1.83 -11.15
N LEU A 108 -5.27 1.55 -11.46
CA LEU A 108 -4.15 2.44 -11.14
C LEU A 108 -4.30 3.82 -11.81
N LYS A 109 -4.66 3.86 -13.10
CA LYS A 109 -4.90 5.13 -13.82
C LYS A 109 -6.06 5.93 -13.20
N LYS A 110 -7.20 5.28 -12.89
CA LYS A 110 -8.33 5.93 -12.22
C LYS A 110 -7.96 6.50 -10.86
N LEU A 111 -7.23 5.72 -10.05
CA LEU A 111 -6.78 6.15 -8.74
C LEU A 111 -5.86 7.38 -8.85
N ARG A 112 -4.94 7.41 -9.83
CA ARG A 112 -4.06 8.56 -10.07
C ARG A 112 -4.86 9.84 -10.35
N GLU A 113 -5.85 9.78 -11.22
CA GLU A 113 -6.70 10.94 -11.54
C GLU A 113 -7.55 11.38 -10.36
N GLN A 114 -8.07 10.44 -9.57
CA GLN A 114 -8.76 10.75 -8.32
C GLN A 114 -7.84 11.50 -7.34
N ILE A 115 -6.62 11.03 -7.14
CA ILE A 115 -5.66 11.69 -6.24
C ILE A 115 -5.28 13.09 -6.74
N LYS A 116 -5.07 13.26 -8.05
CA LYS A 116 -4.82 14.59 -8.66
C LYS A 116 -5.97 15.58 -8.43
N SER A 117 -7.22 15.12 -8.41
CA SER A 117 -8.37 15.99 -8.15
C SER A 117 -8.45 16.49 -6.69
N ILE A 118 -7.74 15.83 -5.76
CA ILE A 118 -7.76 16.13 -4.32
C ILE A 118 -6.60 17.07 -3.90
N ILE A 119 -5.46 17.00 -4.59
CA ILE A 119 -4.22 17.75 -4.26
C ILE A 119 -4.09 18.95 -5.17
#